data_AF-A0A920GDD2-F1
#
_entry.id   AF-A0A920GDD2-F1
#
_cell.length_a   1.000
_cell.length_b   1.000
_cell.length_c   1.000
_cell.angle_alpha   90.00
_cell.angle_beta   90.00
_cell.angle_gamma   90.00
#
_symmetry.space_group_name_H-M   'P 1'
#
loop_
_entity.id
_entity.type
_entity.pdbx_description
1 polymer ?
#
loop_
_entity_poly.entity_id
_entity_poly.type
_entity_poly.pdbx_seq_one_letter_code
_entity_poly.pdbx_strand_id
1 'polypeptide(L)'
;MTAHTNFESLARLALEFRPDSVVIADETYYKQLKDCLSGTDIVVHAGEDALFALAAVPVDCIVGAIVGIAGLGSVHSAIQAGQKIALANKETLVVAGHLIMPMLRRTGASILPVDSEHNAIFQCLKDEVC
;
A
#
# COMPACT_ATOMS: atom_id res chain seq x y z
N MET A 1 -8.47 0.20 -1.63
CA MET A 1 -7.94 -0.98 -2.37
C MET A 1 -7.34 -0.50 -3.69
N THR A 2 -6.24 -1.07 -4.18
CA THR A 2 -5.53 -0.51 -5.35
C THR A 2 -5.05 -1.57 -6.33
N ALA A 3 -4.94 -1.23 -7.62
CA ALA A 3 -4.29 -2.07 -8.63
C ALA A 3 -3.54 -1.20 -9.66
N HIS A 4 -2.60 -1.80 -10.41
CA HIS A 4 -1.92 -1.11 -11.51
C HIS A 4 -2.80 -1.07 -12.77
N THR A 5 -3.05 -2.23 -13.41
CA THR A 5 -3.80 -2.34 -14.68
C THR A 5 -5.01 -3.27 -14.64
N ASN A 6 -5.07 -4.22 -13.70
CA ASN A 6 -6.11 -5.25 -13.66
C ASN A 6 -7.41 -4.74 -13.03
N PHE A 7 -8.12 -3.88 -13.77
CA PHE A 7 -9.37 -3.28 -13.31
C PHE A 7 -10.49 -4.32 -13.07
N GLU A 8 -10.53 -5.40 -13.84
CA GLU A 8 -11.56 -6.45 -13.70
C GLU A 8 -11.46 -7.15 -12.34
N SER A 9 -10.24 -7.56 -11.95
CA SER A 9 -10.01 -8.18 -10.64
C SER A 9 -10.22 -7.17 -9.51
N LEU A 10 -9.80 -5.92 -9.70
CA LEU A 10 -10.05 -4.85 -8.73
C LEU A 10 -11.55 -4.61 -8.55
N ALA A 11 -12.34 -4.55 -9.62
CA ALA A 11 -13.79 -4.38 -9.56
C ALA A 11 -14.46 -5.55 -8.85
N ARG A 12 -14.08 -6.79 -9.17
CA ARG A 12 -14.60 -7.98 -8.50
C ARG A 12 -14.35 -7.94 -6.99
N LEU A 13 -13.12 -7.64 -6.58
CA LEU A 13 -12.77 -7.52 -5.16
C LEU A 13 -13.47 -6.33 -4.49
N ALA A 14 -13.60 -5.20 -5.19
CA ALA A 14 -14.29 -4.03 -4.66
C ALA A 14 -15.78 -4.30 -4.41
N LEU A 15 -16.45 -5.03 -5.30
CA LEU A 15 -17.85 -5.44 -5.11
C LEU A 15 -18.01 -6.43 -3.94
N GLU A 16 -17.04 -7.31 -3.75
CA GLU A 16 -17.02 -8.31 -2.67
C GLU A 16 -16.77 -7.66 -1.30
N PHE A 17 -15.74 -6.83 -1.18
CA PHE A 17 -15.28 -6.27 0.09
C PHE A 17 -15.79 -4.86 0.40
N ARG A 18 -16.42 -4.18 -0.58
CA ARG A 18 -17.01 -2.83 -0.47
C ARG A 18 -16.12 -1.82 0.26
N PRO A 19 -14.89 -1.56 -0.22
CA PRO A 19 -14.03 -0.54 0.37
C PRO A 19 -14.60 0.86 0.14
N ASP A 20 -14.27 1.82 1.03
CA ASP A 20 -14.67 3.22 0.83
C ASP A 20 -14.05 3.84 -0.44
N SER A 21 -12.86 3.38 -0.82
CA SER A 21 -12.14 3.94 -1.97
C SER A 21 -11.29 2.90 -2.71
N VAL A 22 -11.25 3.04 -4.03
CA VAL A 22 -10.41 2.26 -4.94
C VAL A 22 -9.56 3.15 -5.84
N VAL A 23 -8.33 2.72 -6.13
CA VAL A 23 -7.41 3.42 -7.05
C VAL A 23 -6.91 2.47 -8.12
N ILE A 24 -7.00 2.87 -9.38
CA ILE A 24 -6.31 2.21 -10.51
C ILE A 24 -5.16 3.11 -10.97
N ALA A 25 -3.92 2.63 -10.92
CA ALA A 25 -2.77 3.49 -11.21
C ALA A 25 -2.72 3.87 -12.70
N ASP A 26 -3.04 2.94 -13.60
CA ASP A 26 -3.16 3.22 -15.03
C ASP A 26 -4.51 3.89 -15.35
N GLU A 27 -4.45 5.19 -15.64
CA GLU A 27 -5.61 6.03 -15.91
C GLU A 27 -6.44 5.56 -17.12
N THR A 28 -5.86 4.79 -18.04
CA THR A 28 -6.57 4.27 -19.22
C THR A 28 -7.71 3.31 -18.87
N TYR A 29 -7.71 2.77 -17.64
CA TYR A 29 -8.74 1.88 -17.13
C TYR A 29 -9.74 2.55 -16.18
N TYR A 30 -9.59 3.86 -15.91
CA TYR A 30 -10.46 4.57 -14.98
C TYR A 30 -11.95 4.44 -15.35
N LYS A 31 -12.27 4.65 -16.63
CA LYS A 31 -13.65 4.61 -17.10
C LYS A 31 -14.27 3.23 -16.93
N GLN A 32 -13.55 2.18 -17.34
CA GLN A 32 -13.99 0.80 -17.22
C GLN A 32 -14.25 0.43 -15.76
N LEU A 33 -13.33 0.77 -14.85
CA LEU A 33 -13.49 0.53 -13.42
C LEU A 33 -14.71 1.27 -12.85
N LYS A 34 -14.88 2.54 -13.21
CA LYS A 34 -16.01 3.36 -12.76
C LYS A 34 -17.35 2.82 -13.24
N ASP A 35 -17.42 2.36 -14.49
CA ASP A 35 -18.62 1.76 -15.05
C ASP A 35 -18.96 0.44 -14.32
N CYS A 36 -17.97 -0.42 -14.05
CA CYS A 36 -18.15 -1.66 -13.29
C CYS A 36 -18.63 -1.44 -11.84
N LEU A 37 -18.27 -0.31 -11.24
CA LEU A 37 -18.64 0.05 -9.86
C LEU A 37 -19.82 1.02 -9.79
N SER A 38 -20.47 1.28 -10.92
CA SER A 38 -21.65 2.15 -10.98
C SER A 38 -22.78 1.62 -10.09
N GLY A 39 -23.44 2.53 -9.36
CA GLY A 39 -24.49 2.18 -8.41
C GLY A 39 -24.00 1.69 -7.04
N THR A 40 -22.68 1.72 -6.80
CA THR A 40 -22.10 1.53 -5.46
C THR A 40 -21.69 2.87 -4.85
N ASP A 41 -21.48 2.89 -3.53
CA ASP A 41 -20.96 4.06 -2.81
C ASP A 41 -19.41 4.12 -2.83
N ILE A 42 -18.75 3.27 -3.62
CA ILE A 42 -17.29 3.15 -3.68
C ILE A 42 -16.71 4.32 -4.48
N VAL A 43 -15.81 5.09 -3.87
CA VAL A 43 -15.14 6.19 -4.57
C VAL A 43 -14.01 5.67 -5.44
N VAL A 44 -14.08 5.94 -6.74
CA VAL A 44 -13.08 5.52 -7.72
C VAL A 44 -12.13 6.66 -8.07
N HIS A 45 -10.83 6.44 -7.90
CA HIS A 45 -9.76 7.34 -8.31
C HIS A 45 -8.81 6.64 -9.30
N ALA A 46 -7.99 7.42 -9.99
CA ALA A 46 -6.93 6.90 -10.86
C ALA A 46 -5.66 7.75 -10.80
N GLY A 47 -4.56 7.16 -11.26
CA GLY A 47 -3.26 7.79 -11.33
C GLY A 47 -2.39 7.56 -10.08
N GLU A 48 -1.09 7.81 -10.22
CA GLU A 48 -0.11 7.67 -9.14
C GLU A 48 -0.36 8.66 -7.99
N ASP A 49 -0.76 9.89 -8.30
CA ASP A 49 -1.06 10.90 -7.27
C ASP A 49 -2.21 10.45 -6.37
N ALA A 50 -3.25 9.82 -6.94
CA ALA A 50 -4.35 9.25 -6.17
C ALA A 50 -3.89 8.07 -5.31
N LEU A 51 -2.96 7.25 -5.82
CA LEU A 51 -2.38 6.14 -5.06
C LEU A 51 -1.59 6.66 -3.85
N PHE A 52 -0.80 7.72 -4.03
CA PHE A 52 -0.02 8.34 -2.95
C PHE A 52 -0.92 9.03 -1.93
N ALA A 53 -1.94 9.75 -2.39
CA ALA A 53 -2.95 10.36 -1.53
C ALA A 53 -3.68 9.31 -0.70
N LEU A 54 -4.11 8.20 -1.30
CA LEU A 54 -4.75 7.10 -0.58
C LEU A 54 -3.79 6.45 0.44
N ALA A 55 -2.51 6.30 0.11
CA ALA A 55 -1.51 5.76 1.03
C ALA A 55 -1.25 6.67 2.25
N ALA A 56 -1.60 7.95 2.18
CA ALA A 56 -1.50 8.89 3.29
C ALA A 56 -2.79 8.99 4.13
N VAL A 57 -3.88 8.36 3.72
CA VAL A 57 -5.13 8.33 4.49
C VAL A 57 -4.90 7.51 5.77
N PRO A 58 -5.32 8.01 6.96
CA PRO A 58 -5.20 7.27 8.20
C PRO A 58 -5.97 5.95 8.18
N VAL A 59 -5.24 4.84 8.30
CA VAL A 59 -5.79 3.48 8.43
C VAL A 59 -4.99 2.72 9.49
N ASP A 60 -5.55 1.61 10.00
CA ASP A 60 -4.87 0.81 11.01
C ASP A 60 -3.59 0.15 10.47
N CYS A 61 -3.61 -0.26 9.20
CA CYS A 61 -2.48 -0.88 8.54
C CYS A 61 -2.60 -0.81 7.01
N ILE A 62 -1.49 -0.52 6.35
CA ILE A 62 -1.34 -0.60 4.90
C ILE A 62 -0.57 -1.86 4.54
N VAL A 63 -1.09 -2.65 3.61
CA VAL A 63 -0.36 -3.77 3.01
C VAL A 63 0.40 -3.28 1.78
N GLY A 64 1.71 -3.11 1.91
CA GLY A 64 2.60 -2.70 0.83
C GLY A 64 2.97 -3.89 -0.05
N ALA A 65 2.14 -4.15 -1.07
CA ALA A 65 2.30 -5.31 -1.99
C ALA A 65 2.75 -4.93 -3.42
N ILE A 66 3.05 -3.65 -3.68
CA ILE A 66 3.55 -3.21 -4.99
C ILE A 66 5.03 -3.54 -5.07
N VAL A 67 5.40 -4.43 -5.99
CA VAL A 67 6.77 -4.90 -6.16
C VAL A 67 7.70 -3.86 -6.81
N GLY A 68 8.99 -3.94 -6.48
CA GLY A 68 10.02 -3.08 -7.08
C GLY A 68 9.91 -1.60 -6.68
N ILE A 69 10.50 -0.73 -7.51
CA ILE A 69 10.59 0.71 -7.23
C ILE A 69 9.26 1.44 -7.36
N ALA A 70 8.30 0.89 -8.12
CA ALA A 70 6.97 1.49 -8.32
C ALA A 70 6.20 1.66 -7.01
N GLY A 71 6.45 0.81 -6.01
CA GLY A 71 5.84 0.92 -4.67
C GLY A 71 6.48 1.99 -3.78
N LEU A 72 7.64 2.55 -4.14
CA LEU A 72 8.38 3.44 -3.24
C LEU A 72 7.62 4.74 -2.95
N GLY A 73 6.93 5.32 -3.95
CA GLY A 73 6.19 6.57 -3.76
C GLY A 73 5.01 6.44 -2.78
N SER A 74 4.27 5.33 -2.85
CA SER A 74 3.16 5.07 -1.93
C SER A 74 3.67 4.72 -0.53
N VAL A 75 4.75 3.93 -0.41
CA VAL A 75 5.41 3.65 0.87
C VAL A 75 5.95 4.93 1.51
N HIS A 76 6.60 5.79 0.73
CA HIS A 76 7.09 7.09 1.20
C HIS A 76 5.94 7.95 1.75
N SER A 77 4.83 8.05 1.02
CA SER A 77 3.64 8.80 1.44
C SER A 77 3.02 8.24 2.72
N ALA A 78 2.92 6.92 2.83
CA ALA A 78 2.47 6.25 4.05
C ALA A 78 3.40 6.52 5.25
N ILE A 79 4.72 6.49 5.05
CA ILE A 79 5.69 6.81 6.11
C ILE A 79 5.54 8.26 6.56
N GLN A 80 5.38 9.20 5.63
CA GLN A 80 5.17 10.62 5.94
C GLN A 80 3.91 10.83 6.78
N ALA A 81 2.86 10.06 6.51
CA ALA A 81 1.61 10.07 7.26
C ALA A 81 1.65 9.26 8.58
N GLY A 82 2.82 8.78 9.01
CA GLY A 82 2.97 8.04 10.26
C GLY A 82 2.31 6.66 10.27
N GLN A 83 2.03 6.09 9.10
CA GLN A 83 1.24 4.86 8.98
C GLN A 83 2.03 3.61 9.39
N LYS A 84 1.28 2.56 9.77
CA LYS A 84 1.82 1.21 9.95
C LYS A 84 1.75 0.44 8.63
N ILE A 85 2.88 -0.06 8.15
CA ILE A 85 3.01 -0.65 6.82
C ILE A 85 3.46 -2.11 6.96
N ALA A 86 2.61 -3.04 6.56
CA ALA A 86 2.95 -4.44 6.38
C ALA A 86 3.59 -4.61 4.99
N LEU A 87 4.92 -4.62 4.94
CA LEU A 87 5.70 -4.56 3.70
C LEU A 87 6.01 -5.98 3.19
N ALA A 88 5.51 -6.30 2.00
CA ALA A 88 5.70 -7.61 1.38
C ALA A 88 6.85 -7.64 0.35
N ASN A 89 7.41 -6.48 -0.02
CA ASN A 89 8.49 -6.37 -1.00
C ASN A 89 9.81 -5.92 -0.33
N LYS A 90 10.87 -6.72 -0.50
CA LYS A 90 12.19 -6.44 0.09
C LYS A 90 12.95 -5.34 -0.65
N GLU A 91 12.68 -5.17 -1.95
CA GLU A 91 13.40 -4.25 -2.83
C GLU A 91 13.33 -2.80 -2.34
N THR A 92 12.19 -2.39 -1.77
CA THR A 92 12.02 -1.05 -1.21
C THR A 92 13.04 -0.76 -0.10
N LEU A 93 13.29 -1.71 0.80
CA LEU A 93 14.27 -1.55 1.87
C LEU A 93 15.71 -1.75 1.38
N VAL A 94 15.93 -2.67 0.43
CA VAL A 94 17.26 -2.89 -0.16
C VAL A 94 17.76 -1.63 -0.88
N VAL A 95 16.90 -0.95 -1.65
CA VAL A 95 17.28 0.22 -2.45
C VAL A 95 17.25 1.50 -1.62
N ALA A 96 16.19 1.71 -0.82
CA ALA A 96 15.92 2.98 -0.16
C ALA A 96 16.04 2.93 1.37
N GLY A 97 16.61 1.86 1.95
CA GLY A 97 16.70 1.70 3.41
C GLY A 97 17.38 2.87 4.13
N HIS A 98 18.43 3.44 3.55
CA HIS A 98 19.14 4.60 4.11
C HIS A 98 18.28 5.89 4.14
N LEU A 99 17.25 5.99 3.29
CA LEU A 99 16.29 7.09 3.27
C LEU A 99 15.09 6.80 4.18
N ILE A 100 14.59 5.56 4.14
CA ILE A 100 13.40 5.12 4.88
C ILE A 100 13.65 5.06 6.39
N MET A 101 14.78 4.50 6.83
CA MET A 101 15.05 4.30 8.26
C MET A 101 15.07 5.60 9.07
N PRO A 102 15.72 6.69 8.62
CA PRO A 102 15.60 8.00 9.28
C PRO A 102 14.19 8.55 9.27
N MET A 103 13.41 8.34 8.21
CA MET A 103 12.04 8.83 8.12
C MET A 103 11.11 8.14 9.12
N LEU A 104 11.18 6.81 9.24
CA LEU A 104 10.40 6.04 10.22
C LEU A 104 10.60 6.59 11.65
N ARG A 105 11.87 6.87 12.01
CA ARG A 105 12.20 7.47 13.32
C ARG A 105 11.60 8.86 13.53
N ARG A 106 11.40 9.64 12.47
CA ARG A 106 10.89 11.03 12.54
C ARG A 106 9.37 11.10 12.56
N THR A 107 8.69 10.18 11.87
CA THR A 107 7.24 10.25 11.66
C THR A 107 6.44 9.37 12.60
N GLY A 108 7.09 8.41 13.28
CA GLY A 108 6.41 7.40 14.10
C GLY A 108 5.76 6.28 13.29
N ALA A 109 5.94 6.28 11.96
CA ALA A 109 5.56 5.18 11.10
C ALA A 109 6.35 3.91 11.46
N SER A 110 5.78 2.75 11.16
CA SER A 110 6.41 1.45 11.41
C SER A 110 6.28 0.54 10.21
N ILE A 111 7.27 -0.33 10.01
CA ILE A 111 7.25 -1.36 8.98
C ILE A 111 7.23 -2.74 9.66
N LEU A 112 6.26 -3.56 9.28
CA LEU A 112 6.18 -4.97 9.62
C LEU A 112 6.60 -5.78 8.38
N PRO A 113 7.66 -6.58 8.43
CA PRO A 113 8.02 -7.45 7.31
C PRO A 113 7.00 -8.58 7.16
N VAL A 114 6.46 -8.75 5.95
CA VAL A 114 5.56 -9.85 5.59
C VAL A 114 6.28 -10.93 4.77
N ASP A 115 7.35 -10.55 4.09
CA ASP A 115 8.24 -11.46 3.35
C ASP A 115 8.78 -12.58 4.26
N SER A 116 8.76 -13.83 3.78
CA SER A 116 8.86 -15.01 4.64
C SER A 116 10.16 -15.07 5.46
N GLU A 117 11.28 -14.73 4.83
CA GLU A 117 12.62 -14.74 5.43
C GLU A 117 12.78 -13.66 6.49
N HIS A 118 12.31 -12.44 6.19
CA HIS A 118 12.39 -11.30 7.09
C HIS A 118 11.40 -11.41 8.25
N ASN A 119 10.20 -11.94 7.99
CA ASN A 119 9.20 -12.20 9.01
C ASN A 119 9.64 -13.31 9.99
N ALA A 120 10.32 -14.35 9.50
CA ALA A 120 10.88 -15.40 10.36
C ALA A 120 11.91 -14.82 11.34
N ILE A 121 12.87 -14.02 10.85
CA ILE A 121 13.86 -13.33 11.70
C ILE A 121 13.16 -12.39 12.69
N PHE A 122 12.16 -11.63 12.23
CA PHE A 122 11.41 -10.70 13.08
C PHE A 122 10.69 -11.42 14.22
N GLN A 123 10.06 -12.57 13.96
CA GLN A 123 9.41 -13.38 14.99
C GLN A 123 10.40 -13.91 16.02
N CYS A 124 11.58 -14.39 15.59
CA CYS A 124 12.62 -14.85 16.52
C CYS A 124 13.14 -13.74 17.44
N LEU A 125 13.24 -12.50 16.96
CA LEU A 125 13.74 -11.37 17.75
C LEU A 125 12.67 -10.73 18.63
N LYS A 126 11.39 -10.85 18.26
CA LYS A 126 10.28 -10.24 19.02
C LYS A 126 10.05 -10.94 20.37
N ASP A 127 10.42 -12.21 20.49
CA ASP A 127 10.31 -13.00 21.71
C ASP A 127 11.49 -12.78 22.70
N GLU A 128 12.52 -11.99 22.34
CA GLU A 128 13.67 -11.71 23.22
C GLU A 128 13.58 -10.41 24.04
N VAL A 129 12.46 -9.68 23.99
CA VAL A 129 12.27 -8.45 24.78
C VAL A 129 11.13 -8.63 25.78
N CYS A 130 11.48 -9.09 26.98
CA CYS A 130 10.67 -8.96 28.21
C CYS A 130 10.65 -7.51 28.70
#